data_AF-A0A2J8N8V5-F1
#
_entry.id   AF-A0A2J8N8V5-F1
#
_cell.length_a   1.000
_cell.length_b   1.000
_cell.length_c   1.000
_cell.angle_alpha   90.00
_cell.angle_beta   90.00
_cell.angle_gamma   90.00
#
_symmetry.space_group_name_H-M   'P 1'
#
loop_
_entity.id
_entity.type
_entity.pdbx_description
1 polymer ?
#
loop_
_entity_poly.entity_id
_entity_poly.type
_entity_poly.pdbx_seq_one_letter_code
_entity_poly.pdbx_strand_id
1 'polypeptide(L)'
;FYIPTDFSSCSRLSYDKFFEDKLSNCLFNAPLPTDIISTPICGNQLVEMGEDCDCGTSEECTNICCDAKTCKIKATFQCALGECCEKCQFKKAGMVCRPAKDECDLPEMCNGKSGNCPDDRFQVNGFPCHHGKGHCLMGTCPTLQEQCTELWGPGTEVADKSCYNRNEGGSKYGYCRRVDDTLIPCKANDTMCGKLFCQGGSDNLPWKGRIVTFLTCKTFDPEDTSQEIGMVANGTKCGDNKVCINAECVDIEKAYKSTNCSSKCKGHAVCDHELQCQCEEGWSPPDCDDSSVVFHFSIVVGVLFPMAVIFVVVAIVIRHQSSREKQKKDQRPLSTTGTRPHKQKRKPQMVKAVQPQEMSQMKPHVYDLPVEGNEPPASFDSNPKA
;
A
#
# COMPACT_ATOMS: atom_id res chain seq x y z
N PHE A 1 7.55 -20.58 -40.35
CA PHE A 1 7.11 -19.36 -39.65
C PHE A 1 7.57 -19.44 -38.22
N TYR A 2 8.05 -18.33 -37.66
CA TYR A 2 8.32 -18.18 -36.23
C TYR A 2 7.33 -17.15 -35.70
N ILE A 3 6.54 -17.53 -34.70
CA ILE A 3 5.64 -16.61 -33.98
C ILE A 3 6.38 -16.26 -32.69
N PRO A 4 6.71 -14.99 -32.43
CA PRO A 4 7.37 -14.60 -31.19
C PRO A 4 6.51 -14.92 -29.98
N THR A 5 7.09 -15.60 -28.98
CA THR A 5 6.46 -15.92 -27.69
C THR A 5 6.87 -14.98 -26.56
N ASP A 6 7.87 -14.13 -26.79
CA ASP A 6 8.60 -13.42 -25.75
C ASP A 6 8.73 -11.91 -26.01
N PHE A 7 8.65 -11.14 -24.93
CA PHE A 7 8.91 -9.71 -24.92
C PHE A 7 10.41 -9.39 -24.91
N SER A 8 10.81 -8.43 -25.76
CA SER A 8 12.17 -7.90 -25.81
C SER A 8 12.57 -7.20 -24.50
N SER A 9 13.87 -7.06 -24.25
CA SER A 9 14.40 -6.28 -23.11
C SER A 9 13.89 -4.82 -23.12
N CYS A 10 13.83 -4.19 -24.29
CA CYS A 10 13.27 -2.84 -24.45
C CYS A 10 11.77 -2.79 -24.11
N SER A 11 11.01 -3.84 -24.45
CA SER A 11 9.58 -3.95 -24.09
C SER A 11 9.39 -4.07 -22.59
N ARG A 12 10.21 -4.88 -21.91
CA ARG A 12 10.17 -5.07 -20.45
C ARG A 12 10.52 -3.76 -19.72
N LEU A 13 11.61 -3.10 -20.09
CA LEU A 13 12.00 -1.78 -19.54
C LEU A 13 10.97 -0.67 -19.79
N SER A 14 10.13 -0.79 -20.82
CA SER A 14 9.03 0.15 -21.07
C SER A 14 7.76 -0.19 -20.28
N TYR A 15 7.57 -1.47 -19.93
CA TYR A 15 6.49 -1.95 -19.06
C TYR A 15 6.78 -1.55 -17.62
N ASP A 16 8.01 -1.79 -17.13
CA ASP A 16 8.42 -1.45 -15.76
C ASP A 16 8.16 0.04 -15.44
N LYS A 17 8.55 0.94 -16.36
CA LYS A 17 8.30 2.39 -16.25
C LYS A 17 6.82 2.78 -16.28
N PHE A 18 5.98 2.06 -17.03
CA PHE A 18 4.54 2.32 -17.02
C PHE A 18 3.90 1.98 -15.67
N PHE A 19 4.49 1.04 -14.92
CA PHE A 19 4.10 0.74 -13.54
C PHE A 19 4.72 1.66 -12.49
N GLU A 20 5.67 2.54 -12.87
CA GLU A 20 6.08 3.70 -12.07
C GLU A 20 5.11 4.90 -12.24
N ASP A 21 4.37 4.95 -13.36
CA ASP A 21 3.35 5.98 -13.64
C ASP A 21 2.01 5.68 -12.94
N LYS A 22 1.35 6.73 -12.42
CA LYS A 22 0.02 6.67 -11.77
C LYS A 22 -1.10 6.07 -12.66
N LEU A 23 -0.87 5.97 -13.97
CA LEU A 23 -1.82 5.41 -14.94
C LEU A 23 -2.00 3.89 -14.79
N SER A 24 -1.03 3.20 -14.17
CA SER A 24 -1.07 1.76 -13.90
C SER A 24 -2.00 1.35 -12.75
N ASN A 25 -2.45 2.29 -11.91
CA ASN A 25 -3.16 2.02 -10.65
C ASN A 25 -4.41 1.12 -10.80
N CYS A 26 -5.08 1.13 -11.95
CA CYS A 26 -6.25 0.27 -12.20
C CYS A 26 -5.92 -1.21 -12.50
N LEU A 27 -4.64 -1.57 -12.63
CA LEU A 27 -4.19 -2.92 -13.02
C LEU A 27 -3.70 -3.78 -11.84
N PHE A 28 -3.64 -3.24 -10.62
CA PHE A 28 -3.18 -3.98 -9.43
C PHE A 28 -4.27 -4.84 -8.78
N ASN A 29 -5.55 -4.55 -9.05
CA ASN A 29 -6.68 -5.30 -8.50
C ASN A 29 -6.95 -6.54 -9.36
N ALA A 30 -6.93 -7.73 -8.75
CA ALA A 30 -7.41 -8.94 -9.39
C ALA A 30 -8.95 -8.87 -9.57
N PRO A 31 -9.51 -9.38 -10.69
CA PRO A 31 -10.96 -9.45 -10.88
C PRO A 31 -11.60 -10.42 -9.87
N LEU A 32 -12.85 -10.16 -9.49
CA LEU A 32 -13.61 -11.12 -8.69
C LEU A 32 -13.91 -12.39 -9.50
N PRO A 33 -13.95 -13.58 -8.89
CA PRO A 33 -14.26 -14.83 -9.61
C PRO A 33 -15.55 -14.76 -10.43
N THR A 34 -16.55 -14.01 -9.95
CA THR A 34 -17.86 -13.79 -10.60
C THR A 34 -17.79 -13.04 -11.93
N ASP A 35 -16.73 -12.26 -12.13
CA ASP A 35 -16.59 -11.33 -13.25
C ASP A 35 -15.78 -11.96 -14.39
N ILE A 36 -15.16 -13.11 -14.11
CA ILE A 36 -14.35 -13.89 -15.03
C ILE A 36 -15.27 -14.74 -15.90
N ILE A 37 -15.33 -14.42 -17.20
CA ILE A 37 -16.19 -15.08 -18.19
C ILE A 37 -15.57 -16.31 -18.87
N SER A 38 -14.35 -16.70 -18.50
CA SER A 38 -13.72 -17.95 -18.96
C SER A 38 -14.34 -19.18 -18.30
N THR A 39 -14.11 -20.34 -18.91
CA THR A 39 -14.23 -21.61 -18.21
C THR A 39 -13.08 -21.73 -17.20
N PRO A 40 -13.32 -22.01 -15.90
CA PRO A 40 -12.27 -22.13 -14.88
C PRO A 40 -11.16 -23.12 -15.25
N ILE A 41 -9.89 -22.76 -15.03
CA ILE A 41 -8.70 -23.60 -15.29
C ILE A 41 -7.72 -23.59 -14.12
N CYS A 42 -7.99 -24.44 -13.11
CA CYS A 42 -7.07 -24.73 -12.02
C CYS A 42 -5.62 -24.95 -12.48
N GLY A 43 -4.71 -24.12 -11.95
CA GLY A 43 -3.27 -24.09 -12.25
C GLY A 43 -2.87 -22.92 -13.15
N ASN A 44 -3.75 -21.96 -13.43
CA ASN A 44 -3.48 -20.75 -14.23
C ASN A 44 -3.07 -19.52 -13.39
N GLN A 45 -3.01 -19.66 -12.06
CA GLN A 45 -2.71 -18.61 -11.06
C GLN A 45 -3.81 -17.55 -10.84
N LEU A 46 -5.04 -17.81 -11.32
CA LEU A 46 -6.20 -16.93 -11.17
C LEU A 46 -7.34 -17.69 -10.49
N VAL A 47 -7.82 -17.21 -9.34
CA VAL A 47 -8.90 -17.89 -8.61
C VAL A 47 -10.23 -17.72 -9.33
N GLU A 48 -10.67 -18.75 -10.04
CA GLU A 48 -11.90 -18.75 -10.84
C GLU A 48 -13.10 -19.39 -10.10
N MET A 49 -14.30 -19.27 -10.69
CA MET A 49 -15.55 -19.71 -10.05
C MET A 49 -15.57 -21.21 -9.74
N GLY A 50 -15.59 -21.53 -8.44
CA GLY A 50 -15.62 -22.89 -7.93
C GLY A 50 -14.29 -23.36 -7.32
N GLU A 51 -13.26 -22.53 -7.33
CA GLU A 51 -11.96 -22.80 -6.72
C GLU A 51 -11.81 -22.08 -5.36
N ASP A 52 -10.99 -22.62 -4.45
CA ASP A 52 -10.68 -21.98 -3.16
C ASP A 52 -9.34 -21.22 -3.21
N CYS A 53 -8.46 -21.62 -4.14
CA CYS A 53 -7.12 -21.09 -4.34
C CYS A 53 -6.50 -21.63 -5.62
N ASP A 54 -5.69 -20.82 -6.30
CA ASP A 54 -4.75 -21.27 -7.32
C ASP A 54 -3.32 -20.87 -6.88
N CYS A 55 -2.32 -21.64 -7.27
CA CYS A 55 -0.90 -21.40 -7.02
C CYS A 55 0.01 -21.80 -8.19
N GLY A 56 -0.54 -21.93 -9.40
CA GLY A 56 0.14 -22.43 -10.59
C GLY A 56 0.15 -23.95 -10.66
N THR A 57 0.98 -24.49 -11.56
CA THR A 57 1.05 -25.94 -11.75
C THR A 57 1.57 -26.68 -10.51
N SER A 58 1.38 -28.00 -10.48
CA SER A 58 1.94 -28.87 -9.44
C SER A 58 3.47 -28.85 -9.33
N GLU A 59 4.18 -28.25 -10.28
CA GLU A 59 5.65 -28.12 -10.29
C GLU A 59 6.11 -26.73 -9.81
N GLU A 60 5.28 -25.70 -9.97
CA GLU A 60 5.55 -24.31 -9.58
C GLU A 60 4.99 -23.95 -8.20
N CYS A 61 3.90 -24.60 -7.77
CA CYS A 61 3.17 -24.24 -6.57
C CYS A 61 3.99 -24.42 -5.28
N THR A 62 4.46 -23.29 -4.75
CA THR A 62 5.11 -23.19 -3.43
C THR A 62 4.12 -23.06 -2.26
N ASN A 63 2.83 -22.85 -2.55
CA ASN A 63 1.80 -22.63 -1.55
C ASN A 63 1.45 -23.92 -0.80
N ILE A 64 2.01 -24.09 0.41
CA ILE A 64 1.77 -25.28 1.23
C ILE A 64 0.29 -25.49 1.59
N CYS A 65 -0.52 -24.42 1.58
CA CYS A 65 -1.93 -24.44 1.96
C CYS A 65 -2.85 -24.97 0.85
N CYS A 66 -2.53 -24.69 -0.41
CA CYS A 66 -3.34 -25.01 -1.58
C CYS A 66 -2.96 -26.35 -2.24
N ASP A 67 -3.91 -27.14 -2.73
CA ASP A 67 -3.64 -28.31 -3.58
C ASP A 67 -3.70 -27.95 -5.07
N ALA A 68 -2.54 -27.81 -5.70
CA ALA A 68 -2.32 -27.49 -7.11
C ALA A 68 -2.82 -28.53 -8.14
N LYS A 69 -3.60 -29.53 -7.70
CA LYS A 69 -4.30 -30.49 -8.57
C LYS A 69 -5.83 -30.38 -8.50
N THR A 70 -6.34 -29.66 -7.52
CA THR A 70 -7.78 -29.54 -7.25
C THR A 70 -8.22 -28.10 -7.01
N CYS A 71 -7.28 -27.17 -6.82
CA CYS A 71 -7.50 -25.77 -6.49
C CYS A 71 -8.40 -25.60 -5.25
N LYS A 72 -8.08 -26.42 -4.24
CA LYS A 72 -8.74 -26.49 -2.93
C LYS A 72 -7.78 -26.28 -1.78
N ILE A 73 -8.29 -25.69 -0.70
CA ILE A 73 -7.57 -25.57 0.56
C ILE A 73 -7.44 -26.99 1.16
N LYS A 74 -6.22 -27.40 1.48
CA LYS A 74 -5.99 -28.72 2.09
C LYS A 74 -6.65 -28.78 3.48
N ALA A 75 -7.32 -29.89 3.79
CA ALA A 75 -8.26 -30.02 4.91
C ALA A 75 -7.73 -29.73 6.34
N THR A 76 -6.44 -29.44 6.52
CA THR A 76 -5.83 -28.98 7.78
C THR A 76 -5.82 -27.46 7.94
N PHE A 77 -6.31 -26.70 6.95
CA PHE A 77 -6.13 -25.26 6.83
C PHE A 77 -7.46 -24.51 6.65
N GLN A 78 -7.44 -23.21 6.94
CA GLN A 78 -8.61 -22.32 6.84
C GLN A 78 -8.59 -21.44 5.59
N CYS A 79 -7.39 -21.14 5.08
CA CYS A 79 -7.15 -20.28 3.94
C CYS A 79 -5.86 -20.71 3.21
N ALA A 80 -5.68 -20.22 1.99
CA ALA A 80 -4.44 -20.36 1.24
C ALA A 80 -3.93 -19.06 0.60
N LEU A 81 -4.81 -18.08 0.39
CA LEU A 81 -4.52 -16.80 -0.27
C LEU A 81 -5.18 -15.65 0.51
N GLY A 82 -4.87 -14.42 0.09
CA GLY A 82 -5.41 -13.18 0.64
C GLY A 82 -4.62 -12.60 1.82
N GLU A 83 -4.79 -11.30 2.05
CA GLU A 83 -4.05 -10.47 3.00
C GLU A 83 -4.39 -10.83 4.45
N CYS A 84 -5.54 -11.46 4.67
CA CYS A 84 -6.00 -11.97 5.95
C CYS A 84 -5.65 -13.45 6.18
N CYS A 85 -4.86 -14.08 5.30
CA CYS A 85 -4.29 -15.39 5.54
C CYS A 85 -2.87 -15.29 6.13
N GLU A 86 -2.62 -15.91 7.28
CA GLU A 86 -1.27 -16.08 7.83
C GLU A 86 -1.04 -17.56 8.16
N LYS A 87 0.00 -18.17 7.59
CA LYS A 87 0.39 -19.58 7.85
C LYS A 87 -0.80 -20.56 7.67
N CYS A 88 -1.59 -20.34 6.63
CA CYS A 88 -2.80 -21.10 6.28
C CYS A 88 -3.95 -21.01 7.31
N GLN A 89 -3.94 -20.02 8.21
CA GLN A 89 -5.01 -19.71 9.18
C GLN A 89 -5.47 -18.27 8.99
N PHE A 90 -6.70 -17.96 9.39
CA PHE A 90 -7.19 -16.57 9.35
C PHE A 90 -6.44 -15.69 10.36
N LYS A 91 -6.01 -14.50 9.94
CA LYS A 91 -5.60 -13.42 10.84
C LYS A 91 -6.75 -13.05 11.77
N LYS A 92 -6.43 -12.66 13.01
CA LYS A 92 -7.43 -12.27 14.01
C LYS A 92 -8.32 -11.12 13.53
N ALA A 93 -9.54 -11.05 14.07
CA ALA A 93 -10.40 -9.90 13.90
C ALA A 93 -9.71 -8.61 14.41
N GLY A 94 -9.84 -7.50 13.67
CA GLY A 94 -9.21 -6.22 14.04
C GLY A 94 -7.70 -6.13 13.73
N MET A 95 -7.15 -7.03 12.91
CA MET A 95 -5.81 -6.90 12.31
C MET A 95 -5.91 -6.18 10.96
N VAL A 96 -5.17 -5.08 10.76
CA VAL A 96 -5.14 -4.34 9.49
C VAL A 96 -4.66 -5.25 8.33
N CYS A 97 -5.35 -5.17 7.19
CA CYS A 97 -4.97 -5.83 5.94
C CYS A 97 -4.68 -4.85 4.80
N ARG A 98 -5.44 -3.75 4.69
CA ARG A 98 -5.08 -2.58 3.87
C ARG A 98 -4.96 -1.36 4.80
N PRO A 99 -3.82 -0.64 4.84
CA PRO A 99 -3.70 0.61 5.57
C PRO A 99 -4.35 1.75 4.78
N ALA A 100 -4.91 2.75 5.47
CA ALA A 100 -5.44 3.94 4.82
C ALA A 100 -4.37 4.68 4.01
N LYS A 101 -4.69 5.01 2.76
CA LYS A 101 -3.82 5.70 1.81
C LYS A 101 -3.59 7.18 2.14
N ASP A 102 -4.65 7.87 2.56
CA ASP A 102 -4.67 9.30 2.91
C ASP A 102 -5.85 9.62 3.84
N GLU A 103 -6.06 10.92 4.16
CA GLU A 103 -7.08 11.37 5.11
C GLU A 103 -8.54 11.21 4.64
N CYS A 104 -8.77 10.79 3.39
CA CYS A 104 -10.09 10.44 2.87
C CYS A 104 -10.33 8.92 2.80
N ASP A 105 -9.41 8.11 3.31
CA ASP A 105 -9.43 6.65 3.25
C ASP A 105 -9.53 6.03 4.65
N LEU A 106 -10.08 4.82 4.80
CA LEU A 106 -10.08 4.08 6.08
C LEU A 106 -9.19 2.83 5.96
N PRO A 107 -8.65 2.31 7.08
CA PRO A 107 -7.95 1.03 7.06
C PRO A 107 -8.94 -0.13 7.21
N GLU A 108 -8.88 -1.14 6.34
CA GLU A 108 -9.63 -2.38 6.52
C GLU A 108 -8.91 -3.33 7.47
N MET A 109 -9.70 -3.97 8.32
CA MET A 109 -9.22 -5.03 9.20
C MET A 109 -9.87 -6.38 8.85
N CYS A 110 -9.07 -7.43 8.98
CA CYS A 110 -9.53 -8.80 8.91
C CYS A 110 -10.72 -9.05 9.85
N ASN A 111 -11.67 -9.86 9.40
CA ASN A 111 -12.89 -10.21 10.15
C ASN A 111 -12.75 -11.50 10.99
N GLY A 112 -11.57 -12.16 10.96
CA GLY A 112 -11.31 -13.43 11.65
C GLY A 112 -11.95 -14.67 11.02
N LYS A 113 -12.54 -14.55 9.82
CA LYS A 113 -13.38 -15.58 9.18
C LYS A 113 -13.11 -15.76 7.66
N SER A 114 -12.21 -14.96 7.08
CA SER A 114 -11.86 -14.97 5.67
C SER A 114 -10.34 -14.86 5.49
N GLY A 115 -9.82 -15.41 4.40
CA GLY A 115 -8.43 -15.22 3.97
C GLY A 115 -8.21 -13.88 3.26
N ASN A 116 -9.24 -13.30 2.66
CA ASN A 116 -9.16 -12.03 1.94
C ASN A 116 -9.40 -10.84 2.88
N CYS A 117 -8.82 -9.68 2.56
CA CYS A 117 -9.25 -8.40 3.14
C CYS A 117 -10.72 -8.11 2.75
N PRO A 118 -11.49 -7.36 3.57
CA PRO A 118 -12.77 -6.78 3.14
C PRO A 118 -12.63 -5.82 1.95
N ASP A 119 -13.76 -5.47 1.33
CA ASP A 119 -13.83 -4.47 0.27
C ASP A 119 -13.39 -3.08 0.76
N ASP A 120 -12.74 -2.31 -0.11
CA ASP A 120 -12.19 -0.97 0.16
C ASP A 120 -13.26 0.01 0.69
N ARG A 121 -13.03 0.57 1.88
CA ARG A 121 -13.87 1.57 2.52
C ARG A 121 -13.12 2.88 2.72
N PHE A 122 -13.56 3.91 2.01
CA PHE A 122 -13.14 5.28 2.23
C PHE A 122 -14.06 6.06 3.18
N GLN A 123 -13.51 7.15 3.73
CA GLN A 123 -14.17 8.05 4.68
C GLN A 123 -15.43 8.68 4.08
N VAL A 124 -16.46 8.87 4.90
CA VAL A 124 -17.75 9.45 4.48
C VAL A 124 -17.61 10.76 3.67
N ASN A 125 -18.33 10.82 2.54
CA ASN A 125 -18.33 11.96 1.63
C ASN A 125 -18.69 13.26 2.37
N GLY A 126 -17.92 14.33 2.14
CA GLY A 126 -18.03 15.62 2.83
C GLY A 126 -17.09 15.83 4.01
N PHE A 127 -16.40 14.78 4.49
CA PHE A 127 -15.40 14.89 5.56
C PHE A 127 -14.30 15.91 5.19
N PRO A 128 -13.90 16.86 6.07
CA PRO A 128 -12.93 17.89 5.71
C PRO A 128 -11.52 17.32 5.52
N CYS A 129 -10.84 17.71 4.44
CA CYS A 129 -9.50 17.23 4.09
C CYS A 129 -8.57 18.36 3.64
N HIS A 130 -7.27 18.09 3.48
CA HIS A 130 -6.19 19.05 3.25
C HIS A 130 -6.24 20.24 4.21
N HIS A 131 -6.41 19.96 5.51
CA HIS A 131 -6.60 20.97 6.57
C HIS A 131 -7.84 21.87 6.35
N GLY A 132 -8.93 21.30 5.79
CA GLY A 132 -10.17 22.01 5.50
C GLY A 132 -10.17 22.81 4.18
N LYS A 133 -9.18 22.61 3.32
CA LYS A 133 -9.13 23.15 1.95
C LYS A 133 -10.04 22.38 0.99
N GLY A 134 -10.19 21.06 1.20
CA GLY A 134 -11.08 20.19 0.43
C GLY A 134 -12.11 19.49 1.31
N HIS A 135 -12.95 18.68 0.66
CA HIS A 135 -13.85 17.74 1.31
C HIS A 135 -13.78 16.40 0.57
N CYS A 136 -13.78 15.29 1.30
CA CYS A 136 -13.64 13.97 0.72
C CYS A 136 -14.81 13.62 -0.20
N LEU A 137 -14.49 13.04 -1.36
CA LEU A 137 -15.44 12.41 -2.26
C LEU A 137 -14.82 11.12 -2.82
N MET A 138 -15.48 9.98 -2.64
CA MET A 138 -15.10 8.69 -3.21
C MET A 138 -13.61 8.32 -3.01
N GLY A 139 -13.10 8.44 -1.77
CA GLY A 139 -11.70 8.09 -1.44
C GLY A 139 -10.65 9.08 -1.94
N THR A 140 -11.07 10.30 -2.31
CA THR A 140 -10.19 11.37 -2.78
C THR A 140 -10.51 12.71 -2.12
N CYS A 141 -9.54 13.62 -2.05
CA CYS A 141 -9.73 15.00 -1.59
C CYS A 141 -9.68 15.98 -2.78
N PRO A 142 -10.74 16.13 -3.59
CA PRO A 142 -10.71 17.01 -4.77
C PRO A 142 -10.51 18.49 -4.36
N THR A 143 -9.40 19.09 -4.79
CA THR A 143 -9.17 20.54 -4.69
C THR A 143 -8.88 21.18 -6.05
N LEU A 144 -9.18 22.47 -6.17
CA LEU A 144 -8.81 23.28 -7.34
C LEU A 144 -7.29 23.30 -7.56
N GLN A 145 -6.50 23.23 -6.47
CA GLN A 145 -5.04 23.31 -6.55
C GLN A 145 -4.42 22.03 -7.12
N GLU A 146 -4.91 20.86 -6.71
CA GLU A 146 -4.48 19.58 -7.29
C GLU A 146 -4.88 19.48 -8.76
N GLN A 147 -6.12 19.84 -9.13
CA GLN A 147 -6.56 19.89 -10.53
C GLN A 147 -5.72 20.87 -11.37
N CYS A 148 -5.35 22.04 -10.84
CA CYS A 148 -4.42 22.94 -11.52
C CYS A 148 -3.00 22.35 -11.68
N THR A 149 -2.53 21.59 -10.69
CA THR A 149 -1.19 20.96 -10.72
C THR A 149 -1.15 19.72 -11.61
N GLU A 150 -2.26 19.00 -11.72
CA GLU A 150 -2.44 17.86 -12.63
C GLU A 150 -2.56 18.31 -14.09
N LEU A 151 -3.38 19.34 -14.35
CA LEU A 151 -3.58 19.87 -15.69
C LEU A 151 -2.33 20.59 -16.23
N TRP A 152 -1.66 21.44 -15.43
CA TRP A 152 -0.58 22.31 -15.90
C TRP A 152 0.81 21.98 -15.34
N GLY A 153 0.93 21.00 -14.45
CA GLY A 153 2.19 20.62 -13.82
C GLY A 153 2.57 21.46 -12.58
N PRO A 154 3.77 21.21 -12.00
CA PRO A 154 4.23 21.90 -10.79
C PRO A 154 4.50 23.39 -11.02
N GLY A 155 4.35 24.19 -9.96
CA GLY A 155 4.48 25.66 -10.03
C GLY A 155 3.24 26.36 -10.60
N THR A 156 2.10 25.67 -10.64
CA THR A 156 0.80 26.23 -11.00
C THR A 156 0.02 26.60 -9.73
N GLU A 157 -0.70 27.71 -9.73
CA GLU A 157 -1.61 28.10 -8.63
C GLU A 157 -3.07 28.19 -9.10
N VAL A 158 -4.02 28.11 -8.17
CA VAL A 158 -5.44 28.41 -8.44
C VAL A 158 -5.61 29.89 -8.79
N ALA A 159 -6.37 30.20 -9.83
CA ALA A 159 -6.58 31.60 -10.21
C ALA A 159 -7.52 32.36 -9.28
N ASP A 160 -7.31 33.67 -9.20
CA ASP A 160 -8.22 34.60 -8.53
C ASP A 160 -9.67 34.45 -9.00
N LYS A 161 -10.62 34.73 -8.09
CA LYS A 161 -12.05 34.59 -8.34
C LYS A 161 -12.56 35.42 -9.53
N SER A 162 -11.90 36.53 -9.87
CA SER A 162 -12.24 37.31 -11.08
C SER A 162 -12.09 36.52 -12.39
N CYS A 163 -11.28 35.46 -12.43
CA CYS A 163 -11.21 34.52 -13.54
C CYS A 163 -12.48 33.65 -13.60
N TYR A 164 -12.88 33.06 -12.46
CA TYR A 164 -14.07 32.20 -12.34
C TYR A 164 -15.39 32.93 -12.65
N ASN A 165 -15.46 34.25 -12.45
CA ASN A 165 -16.59 35.08 -12.89
C ASN A 165 -16.85 34.99 -14.42
N ARG A 166 -15.87 34.55 -15.24
CA ARG A 166 -16.10 34.28 -16.68
C ARG A 166 -17.06 33.13 -16.94
N ASN A 167 -17.30 32.26 -15.97
CA ASN A 167 -18.22 31.13 -16.11
C ASN A 167 -19.70 31.54 -16.25
N GLU A 168 -20.06 32.78 -15.88
CA GLU A 168 -21.38 33.36 -16.20
C GLU A 168 -21.54 33.70 -17.70
N GLY A 169 -20.46 33.62 -18.50
CA GLY A 169 -20.43 34.07 -19.90
C GLY A 169 -21.02 33.09 -20.93
N GLY A 170 -21.24 31.82 -20.59
CA GLY A 170 -21.89 30.83 -21.49
C GLY A 170 -21.14 30.62 -22.80
N SER A 171 -19.81 30.58 -22.76
CA SER A 171 -18.95 30.52 -23.94
C SER A 171 -17.77 29.57 -23.71
N LYS A 172 -17.01 29.23 -24.76
CA LYS A 172 -15.81 28.38 -24.61
C LYS A 172 -14.73 28.94 -23.66
N TYR A 173 -14.83 30.22 -23.29
CA TYR A 173 -13.95 30.90 -22.34
C TYR A 173 -14.48 30.88 -20.90
N GLY A 174 -15.63 30.26 -20.64
CA GLY A 174 -16.26 30.13 -19.34
C GLY A 174 -17.73 29.70 -19.43
N TYR A 175 -18.04 28.57 -18.81
CA TYR A 175 -19.37 27.95 -18.75
C TYR A 175 -19.45 26.99 -17.55
N CYS A 176 -20.66 26.57 -17.16
CA CYS A 176 -20.88 25.56 -16.12
C CYS A 176 -20.96 24.15 -16.70
N ARG A 177 -21.79 23.93 -17.73
CA ARG A 177 -22.05 22.60 -18.30
C ARG A 177 -22.29 22.68 -19.81
N ARG A 178 -21.97 21.61 -20.55
CA ARG A 178 -22.30 21.44 -21.97
C ARG A 178 -23.48 20.47 -22.08
N VAL A 179 -24.49 20.81 -22.86
CA VAL A 179 -25.63 19.93 -23.18
C VAL A 179 -25.93 20.11 -24.66
N ASP A 180 -25.86 19.02 -25.44
CA ASP A 180 -26.10 19.03 -26.89
C ASP A 180 -25.37 20.19 -27.61
N ASP A 181 -24.04 20.24 -27.39
CA ASP A 181 -23.11 21.31 -27.79
C ASP A 181 -23.39 22.73 -27.31
N THR A 182 -24.51 22.96 -26.60
CA THR A 182 -24.85 24.25 -25.99
C THR A 182 -24.06 24.44 -24.70
N LEU A 183 -23.27 25.51 -24.64
CA LEU A 183 -22.50 25.89 -23.45
C LEU A 183 -23.37 26.73 -22.50
N ILE A 184 -23.74 26.15 -21.36
CA ILE A 184 -24.65 26.76 -20.40
C ILE A 184 -23.87 27.63 -19.41
N PRO A 185 -24.18 28.93 -19.24
CA PRO A 185 -23.55 29.78 -18.23
C PRO A 185 -23.83 29.29 -16.81
N CYS A 186 -22.91 29.54 -15.90
CA CYS A 186 -23.15 29.41 -14.46
C CYS A 186 -24.10 30.50 -13.95
N LYS A 187 -24.79 30.20 -12.85
CA LYS A 187 -25.34 31.23 -11.97
C LYS A 187 -24.18 31.87 -11.18
N ALA A 188 -24.30 33.10 -10.70
CA ALA A 188 -23.22 33.78 -9.95
C ALA A 188 -22.65 32.96 -8.78
N ASN A 189 -23.49 32.20 -8.06
CA ASN A 189 -23.06 31.33 -6.96
C ASN A 189 -22.33 30.05 -7.42
N ASP A 190 -22.55 29.61 -8.66
CA ASP A 190 -21.98 28.38 -9.22
C ASP A 190 -20.66 28.63 -9.98
N THR A 191 -20.20 29.88 -10.06
CA THR A 191 -19.01 30.30 -10.83
C THR A 191 -17.74 29.53 -10.51
N MET A 192 -17.56 29.10 -9.27
CA MET A 192 -16.42 28.28 -8.81
C MET A 192 -16.49 26.80 -9.25
N CYS A 193 -17.57 26.38 -9.92
CA CYS A 193 -17.82 24.99 -10.33
C CYS A 193 -17.93 24.79 -11.86
N GLY A 194 -17.58 25.81 -12.65
CA GLY A 194 -17.57 25.74 -14.12
C GLY A 194 -16.21 25.33 -14.70
N LYS A 195 -15.75 26.04 -15.75
CA LYS A 195 -14.34 25.92 -16.21
C LYS A 195 -13.39 26.24 -15.06
N LEU A 196 -12.36 25.40 -14.92
CA LEU A 196 -11.22 25.57 -14.02
C LEU A 196 -10.34 26.72 -14.53
N PHE A 197 -9.88 27.58 -13.63
CA PHE A 197 -8.90 28.63 -13.91
C PHE A 197 -7.69 28.54 -12.99
N CYS A 198 -6.51 28.59 -13.60
CA CYS A 198 -5.21 28.47 -12.94
C CYS A 198 -4.28 29.63 -13.35
N GLN A 199 -3.11 29.73 -12.73
CA GLN A 199 -2.05 30.68 -13.06
C GLN A 199 -0.70 29.95 -13.15
N GLY A 200 0.16 30.38 -14.08
CA GLY A 200 1.48 29.77 -14.28
C GLY A 200 1.43 28.41 -14.98
N GLY A 201 2.25 27.47 -14.52
CA GLY A 201 2.36 26.12 -15.07
C GLY A 201 2.95 26.02 -16.48
N SER A 202 3.10 24.78 -16.95
CA SER A 202 3.54 24.42 -18.30
C SER A 202 2.44 24.67 -19.35
N ASP A 203 2.84 24.86 -20.61
CA ASP A 203 1.94 24.82 -21.78
C ASP A 203 2.02 23.46 -22.52
N ASN A 204 2.91 22.56 -22.09
CA ASN A 204 3.06 21.23 -22.68
C ASN A 204 2.04 20.25 -22.09
N LEU A 205 0.86 20.16 -22.70
CA LEU A 205 -0.23 19.26 -22.30
C LEU A 205 -0.21 17.94 -23.10
N PRO A 206 -0.57 16.79 -22.49
CA PRO A 206 -0.82 15.54 -23.22
C PRO A 206 -2.15 15.56 -24.01
N TRP A 207 -3.09 16.43 -23.63
CA TRP A 207 -4.41 16.55 -24.25
C TRP A 207 -4.42 17.52 -25.42
N LYS A 208 -5.19 17.20 -26.48
CA LYS A 208 -5.43 18.11 -27.61
C LYS A 208 -6.50 19.14 -27.28
N GLY A 209 -6.26 20.39 -27.65
CA GLY A 209 -7.18 21.51 -27.43
C GLY A 209 -6.48 22.86 -27.59
N ARG A 210 -7.11 23.91 -27.08
CA ARG A 210 -6.56 25.28 -27.04
C ARG A 210 -6.34 25.72 -25.61
N ILE A 211 -5.12 26.17 -25.32
CA ILE A 211 -4.81 26.93 -24.11
C ILE A 211 -5.37 28.34 -24.30
N VAL A 212 -6.10 28.84 -23.30
CA VAL A 212 -6.67 30.19 -23.29
C VAL A 212 -6.09 30.95 -22.10
N THR A 213 -5.33 32.00 -22.39
CA THR A 213 -4.70 32.86 -21.38
C THR A 213 -5.15 34.31 -21.58
N PHE A 214 -5.66 34.95 -20.52
CA PHE A 214 -5.99 36.38 -20.51
C PHE A 214 -5.73 36.97 -19.12
N LEU A 215 -5.04 38.11 -19.04
CA LEU A 215 -4.46 38.61 -17.79
C LEU A 215 -3.62 37.50 -17.13
N THR A 216 -3.90 37.12 -15.89
CA THR A 216 -3.31 35.94 -15.22
C THR A 216 -4.13 34.65 -15.40
N CYS A 217 -5.35 34.74 -15.93
CA CYS A 217 -6.28 33.61 -16.01
C CYS A 217 -5.88 32.64 -17.13
N LYS A 218 -5.55 31.40 -16.78
CA LYS A 218 -5.25 30.29 -17.70
C LYS A 218 -6.34 29.22 -17.61
N THR A 219 -6.87 28.78 -18.76
CA THR A 219 -7.83 27.66 -18.86
C THR A 219 -7.64 26.88 -20.17
N PHE A 220 -8.34 25.74 -20.31
CA PHE A 220 -8.21 24.83 -21.44
C PHE A 220 -9.55 24.54 -22.12
N ASP A 221 -9.56 24.64 -23.45
CA ASP A 221 -10.68 24.42 -24.37
C ASP A 221 -10.38 23.15 -25.19
N PRO A 222 -10.76 21.95 -24.69
CA PRO A 222 -10.34 20.66 -25.27
C PRO A 222 -10.96 20.41 -26.65
N GLU A 223 -10.24 19.65 -27.49
CA GLU A 223 -10.72 19.22 -28.81
C GLU A 223 -11.70 18.04 -28.70
N ASP A 224 -11.38 17.06 -27.83
CA ASP A 224 -12.33 16.03 -27.42
C ASP A 224 -13.22 16.56 -26.29
N THR A 225 -14.51 16.71 -26.57
CA THR A 225 -15.49 17.28 -25.64
C THR A 225 -16.33 16.22 -24.92
N SER A 226 -15.98 14.94 -25.06
CA SER A 226 -16.55 13.84 -24.27
C SER A 226 -15.89 13.70 -22.89
N GLN A 227 -14.65 14.21 -22.76
CA GLN A 227 -13.89 14.25 -21.51
C GLN A 227 -14.06 15.64 -20.87
N GLU A 228 -14.37 15.72 -19.57
CA GLU A 228 -14.62 16.99 -18.85
C GLU A 228 -13.34 17.77 -18.50
N ILE A 229 -12.34 17.75 -19.39
CA ILE A 229 -10.98 18.27 -19.13
C ILE A 229 -11.02 19.77 -18.83
N GLY A 230 -10.44 20.14 -17.69
CA GLY A 230 -10.41 21.53 -17.22
C GLY A 230 -11.79 22.06 -16.81
N MET A 231 -12.77 21.22 -16.54
CA MET A 231 -13.91 21.57 -15.68
C MET A 231 -13.50 21.37 -14.22
N VAL A 232 -14.19 22.03 -13.28
CA VAL A 232 -13.99 21.78 -11.84
C VAL A 232 -14.70 20.48 -11.44
N ALA A 233 -13.92 19.52 -10.94
CA ALA A 233 -14.41 18.20 -10.56
C ALA A 233 -15.47 18.25 -9.44
N ASN A 234 -16.36 17.25 -9.44
CA ASN A 234 -17.31 17.04 -8.34
C ASN A 234 -16.59 16.88 -6.99
N GLY A 235 -17.24 17.29 -5.91
CA GLY A 235 -16.67 17.30 -4.55
C GLY A 235 -15.74 18.48 -4.25
N THR A 236 -15.23 19.17 -5.27
CA THR A 236 -14.33 20.31 -5.06
C THR A 236 -14.99 21.39 -4.20
N LYS A 237 -14.29 21.87 -3.16
CA LYS A 237 -14.79 22.92 -2.27
C LYS A 237 -15.00 24.24 -3.02
N CYS A 238 -16.24 24.73 -3.04
CA CYS A 238 -16.64 25.98 -3.73
C CYS A 238 -17.01 27.12 -2.77
N GLY A 239 -17.14 26.82 -1.47
CA GLY A 239 -17.39 27.77 -0.40
C GLY A 239 -17.37 27.09 0.97
N ASP A 240 -17.65 27.84 2.03
CA ASP A 240 -17.73 27.26 3.37
C ASP A 240 -18.92 26.32 3.50
N ASN A 241 -18.65 25.07 3.88
CA ASN A 241 -19.59 23.94 3.90
C ASN A 241 -20.26 23.66 2.54
N LYS A 242 -19.61 24.01 1.41
CA LYS A 242 -20.15 23.84 0.05
C LYS A 242 -19.16 23.18 -0.91
N VAL A 243 -19.69 22.29 -1.75
CA VAL A 243 -18.97 21.51 -2.76
C VAL A 243 -19.64 21.61 -4.13
N CYS A 244 -18.85 21.47 -5.20
CA CYS A 244 -19.35 21.36 -6.56
C CYS A 244 -20.02 20.00 -6.78
N ILE A 245 -21.26 19.99 -7.27
CA ILE A 245 -21.96 18.79 -7.76
C ILE A 245 -22.65 19.13 -9.07
N ASN A 246 -22.29 18.46 -10.17
CA ASN A 246 -22.83 18.66 -11.51
C ASN A 246 -22.78 20.14 -11.95
N ALA A 247 -21.64 20.79 -11.68
CA ALA A 247 -21.38 22.22 -11.85
C ALA A 247 -22.26 23.19 -11.03
N GLU A 248 -22.99 22.75 -10.00
CA GLU A 248 -23.66 23.63 -9.03
C GLU A 248 -22.92 23.66 -7.68
N CYS A 249 -22.83 24.83 -7.04
CA CYS A 249 -22.19 24.98 -5.73
C CYS A 249 -23.20 24.75 -4.59
N VAL A 250 -23.24 23.51 -4.09
CA VAL A 250 -24.28 23.02 -3.15
C VAL A 250 -23.75 22.79 -1.74
N ASP A 251 -24.62 22.95 -0.75
CA ASP A 251 -24.33 22.65 0.65
C ASP A 251 -24.05 21.16 0.86
N ILE A 252 -23.01 20.82 1.63
CA ILE A 252 -22.52 19.45 1.84
C ILE A 252 -23.63 18.51 2.34
N GLU A 253 -24.45 18.96 3.27
CA GLU A 253 -25.57 18.16 3.80
C GLU A 253 -26.66 17.88 2.74
N LYS A 254 -26.86 18.81 1.79
CA LYS A 254 -27.76 18.59 0.65
C LYS A 254 -27.16 17.58 -0.35
N ALA A 255 -25.83 17.60 -0.53
CA ALA A 255 -25.12 16.71 -1.44
C ALA A 255 -25.03 15.27 -0.92
N TYR A 256 -24.61 15.07 0.33
CA TYR A 256 -24.20 13.75 0.85
C TYR A 256 -25.02 13.24 2.04
N LYS A 257 -25.74 14.12 2.78
CA LYS A 257 -26.54 13.77 3.97
C LYS A 257 -25.74 13.05 5.08
N SER A 258 -24.44 13.32 5.12
CA SER A 258 -23.43 12.66 5.96
C SER A 258 -23.21 13.35 7.30
N THR A 259 -23.84 14.50 7.57
CA THR A 259 -23.57 15.29 8.78
C THR A 259 -23.82 14.47 10.04
N ASN A 260 -22.81 14.46 10.92
CA ASN A 260 -22.80 13.69 12.17
C ASN A 260 -23.10 12.18 11.96
N CYS A 261 -22.64 11.58 10.85
CA CYS A 261 -22.81 10.15 10.64
C CYS A 261 -22.07 9.31 11.71
N SER A 262 -20.77 9.55 11.93
CA SER A 262 -19.97 8.81 12.92
C SER A 262 -20.50 8.93 14.35
N SER A 263 -21.22 10.01 14.70
CA SER A 263 -21.82 10.14 16.05
C SER A 263 -23.04 9.24 16.28
N LYS A 264 -23.41 8.41 15.30
CA LYS A 264 -24.45 7.37 15.39
C LYS A 264 -23.82 5.97 15.57
N CYS A 265 -22.50 5.85 15.38
CA CYS A 265 -21.76 4.62 15.60
C CYS A 265 -21.54 4.36 17.11
N LYS A 266 -21.19 3.12 17.45
CA LYS A 266 -20.94 2.66 18.82
C LYS A 266 -19.46 2.35 19.03
N GLY A 267 -19.02 2.38 20.29
CA GLY A 267 -17.64 2.08 20.67
C GLY A 267 -16.66 2.97 19.90
N HIS A 268 -15.53 2.39 19.53
CA HIS A 268 -14.53 3.01 18.67
C HIS A 268 -14.82 2.73 17.20
N ALA A 269 -15.74 3.49 16.60
CA ALA A 269 -16.16 3.32 15.22
C ALA A 269 -16.45 4.64 14.49
N VAL A 270 -16.10 4.66 13.20
CA VAL A 270 -16.30 5.76 12.25
C VAL A 270 -17.30 5.38 11.17
N CYS A 271 -17.93 6.38 10.57
CA CYS A 271 -18.84 6.20 9.44
C CYS A 271 -18.11 6.21 8.09
N ASP A 272 -18.37 5.19 7.28
CA ASP A 272 -17.88 5.04 5.91
C ASP A 272 -18.75 5.79 4.88
N HIS A 273 -18.37 5.69 3.61
CA HIS A 273 -19.10 6.28 2.49
C HIS A 273 -20.46 5.64 2.16
N GLU A 274 -20.73 4.40 2.59
CA GLU A 274 -22.05 3.75 2.48
C GLU A 274 -22.98 4.13 3.65
N LEU A 275 -22.52 5.00 4.56
CA LEU A 275 -23.18 5.40 5.80
C LEU A 275 -23.30 4.25 6.82
N GLN A 276 -22.38 3.28 6.74
CA GLN A 276 -22.22 2.17 7.69
C GLN A 276 -21.11 2.48 8.70
N CYS A 277 -21.06 1.72 9.81
CA CYS A 277 -20.09 1.93 10.88
C CYS A 277 -18.99 0.86 10.83
N GLN A 278 -17.73 1.30 10.69
CA GLN A 278 -16.52 0.51 10.70
C GLN A 278 -15.73 0.82 11.98
N CYS A 279 -15.18 -0.19 12.66
CA CYS A 279 -14.35 0.07 13.83
C CYS A 279 -13.10 0.89 13.46
N GLU A 280 -12.56 1.66 14.40
CA GLU A 280 -11.27 2.32 14.25
C GLU A 280 -10.11 1.29 14.27
N GLU A 281 -8.93 1.67 13.77
CA GLU A 281 -7.74 0.81 13.86
C GLU A 281 -7.43 0.44 15.32
N GLY A 282 -7.14 -0.84 15.56
CA GLY A 282 -6.88 -1.37 16.89
C GLY A 282 -8.11 -1.83 17.67
N TRP A 283 -9.29 -1.86 17.04
CA TRP A 283 -10.56 -2.34 17.60
C TRP A 283 -11.21 -3.42 16.74
N SER A 284 -12.05 -4.27 17.34
CA SER A 284 -12.69 -5.39 16.63
C SER A 284 -14.23 -5.37 16.67
N PRO A 285 -14.93 -5.69 15.56
CA PRO A 285 -16.39 -5.88 15.53
C PRO A 285 -16.84 -7.02 16.48
N PRO A 286 -18.10 -7.03 16.96
CA PRO A 286 -19.24 -6.25 16.45
C PRO A 286 -19.46 -4.87 17.10
N ASP A 287 -19.16 -4.70 18.38
CA ASP A 287 -19.50 -3.45 19.11
C ASP A 287 -18.35 -2.43 19.16
N CYS A 288 -17.16 -2.78 18.66
CA CYS A 288 -15.96 -1.94 18.63
C CYS A 288 -15.47 -1.45 20.02
N ASP A 289 -15.84 -2.14 21.10
CA ASP A 289 -15.40 -1.88 22.48
C ASP A 289 -14.19 -2.74 22.92
N ASP A 290 -13.86 -3.81 22.17
CA ASP A 290 -12.69 -4.66 22.43
C ASP A 290 -11.48 -4.21 21.60
N SER A 291 -10.37 -3.90 22.28
CA SER A 291 -9.13 -3.42 21.65
C SER A 291 -8.17 -4.57 21.31
N SER A 292 -7.86 -4.74 20.02
CA SER A 292 -7.07 -5.86 19.49
C SER A 292 -5.59 -5.83 19.94
N VAL A 293 -5.06 -4.64 20.24
CA VAL A 293 -3.65 -4.45 20.66
C VAL A 293 -3.34 -4.89 22.09
N VAL A 294 -4.35 -5.06 22.96
CA VAL A 294 -4.16 -5.38 24.40
C VAL A 294 -3.35 -6.67 24.59
N PHE A 295 -3.59 -7.69 23.77
CA PHE A 295 -2.89 -8.98 23.85
C PHE A 295 -1.37 -8.86 23.64
N HIS A 296 -0.89 -7.92 22.81
CA HIS A 296 0.54 -7.74 22.59
C HIS A 296 1.25 -7.20 23.83
N PHE A 297 0.68 -6.18 24.47
CA PHE A 297 1.20 -5.66 25.74
C PHE A 297 1.12 -6.70 26.86
N SER A 298 0.03 -7.46 26.96
CA SER A 298 -0.12 -8.54 27.96
C SER A 298 0.95 -9.64 27.82
N ILE A 299 1.35 -10.02 26.60
CA ILE A 299 2.40 -11.03 26.39
C ILE A 299 3.79 -10.45 26.74
N VAL A 300 4.08 -9.22 26.33
CA VAL A 300 5.38 -8.57 26.60
C VAL A 300 5.59 -8.38 28.10
N VAL A 301 4.60 -7.82 28.81
CA VAL A 301 4.69 -7.53 30.25
C VAL A 301 4.47 -8.78 31.11
N GLY A 302 3.51 -9.64 30.74
CA GLY A 302 3.10 -10.79 31.56
C GLY A 302 3.93 -12.06 31.36
N VAL A 303 4.64 -12.22 30.23
CA VAL A 303 5.41 -13.44 29.92
C VAL A 303 6.86 -13.15 29.60
N LEU A 304 7.15 -12.26 28.63
CA LEU A 304 8.52 -12.04 28.17
C LEU A 304 9.38 -11.31 29.22
N PHE A 305 8.84 -10.28 29.87
CA PHE A 305 9.53 -9.56 30.94
C PHE A 305 9.91 -10.44 32.15
N PRO A 306 8.99 -11.20 32.80
CA PRO A 306 9.37 -12.08 33.90
C PRO A 306 10.33 -13.20 33.47
N MET A 307 10.21 -13.75 32.26
CA MET A 307 11.18 -14.71 31.74
C MET A 307 12.59 -14.11 31.59
N ALA A 308 12.70 -12.88 31.07
CA ALA A 308 13.98 -12.18 30.99
C ALA A 308 14.59 -11.92 32.39
N VAL A 309 13.77 -11.53 33.37
CA VAL A 309 14.20 -11.38 34.77
C VAL A 309 14.71 -12.71 35.34
N ILE A 310 14.01 -13.82 35.10
CA ILE A 310 14.44 -15.17 35.52
C ILE A 310 15.79 -15.53 34.90
N PHE A 311 15.98 -15.31 33.59
CA PHE A 311 17.28 -15.56 32.94
C PHE A 311 18.43 -14.74 33.54
N VAL A 312 18.19 -13.46 33.85
CA VAL A 312 19.19 -12.60 34.53
C VAL A 312 19.52 -13.12 35.94
N VAL A 313 18.50 -13.49 36.73
CA VAL A 313 18.70 -14.06 38.07
C VAL A 313 19.48 -15.38 38.01
N VAL A 314 19.14 -16.29 37.09
CA VAL A 314 19.86 -17.55 36.88
C VAL A 314 21.32 -17.31 36.46
N ALA A 315 21.57 -16.36 35.56
CA ALA A 315 22.94 -16.00 35.15
C ALA A 315 23.77 -15.41 36.31
N ILE A 316 23.15 -14.63 37.20
CA ILE A 316 23.79 -14.12 38.43
C ILE A 316 24.09 -15.27 39.39
N VAL A 317 23.16 -16.21 39.60
CA VAL A 317 23.37 -17.39 40.46
C VAL A 317 24.50 -18.27 39.94
N ILE A 318 24.56 -18.55 38.63
CA ILE A 318 25.64 -19.34 38.01
C ILE A 318 27.00 -18.63 38.17
N ARG A 319 27.05 -17.30 37.98
CA ARG A 319 28.27 -16.50 38.25
C ARG A 319 28.68 -16.54 39.73
N HIS A 320 27.73 -16.54 40.66
CA HIS A 320 28.02 -16.60 42.09
C HIS A 320 28.38 -18.02 42.59
N GLN A 321 27.87 -19.08 41.96
CA GLN A 321 28.29 -20.45 42.24
C GLN A 321 29.71 -20.69 41.72
N SER A 322 30.00 -20.32 40.48
CA SER A 322 31.34 -20.47 39.89
C SER A 322 32.42 -19.58 40.54
N SER A 323 32.07 -18.43 41.12
CA SER A 323 33.00 -17.66 41.96
C SER A 323 33.27 -18.34 43.32
N ARG A 324 32.24 -18.93 43.94
CA ARG A 324 32.38 -19.72 45.18
C ARG A 324 33.21 -20.99 44.96
N GLU A 325 33.08 -21.68 43.83
CA GLU A 325 33.92 -22.84 43.51
C GLU A 325 35.40 -22.48 43.34
N LYS A 326 35.71 -21.30 42.77
CA LYS A 326 37.09 -20.80 42.73
C LYS A 326 37.63 -20.55 44.14
N GLN A 327 36.90 -19.81 44.97
CA GLN A 327 37.30 -19.58 46.38
C GLN A 327 37.49 -20.88 47.18
N LYS A 328 36.70 -21.92 46.89
CA LYS A 328 36.79 -23.24 47.56
C LYS A 328 38.01 -24.08 47.11
N LYS A 329 38.76 -23.63 46.09
CA LYS A 329 39.96 -24.32 45.58
C LYS A 329 41.27 -23.80 46.18
N ASP A 330 41.28 -22.57 46.71
CA ASP A 330 42.48 -21.92 47.26
C ASP A 330 42.78 -22.27 48.73
N GLN A 331 42.09 -23.26 49.32
CA GLN A 331 42.30 -23.70 50.71
C GLN A 331 42.48 -25.21 50.86
N ARG A 332 43.70 -25.71 50.58
CA ARG A 332 44.26 -26.92 51.22
C ARG A 332 45.79 -26.84 51.34
N PRO A 333 46.42 -27.24 52.47
CA PRO A 333 47.86 -27.01 52.70
C PRO A 333 48.79 -28.12 52.14
N LEU A 334 50.09 -27.83 52.17
CA LEU A 334 51.19 -28.64 51.62
C LEU A 334 51.87 -29.52 52.70
N SER A 335 52.05 -30.82 52.42
CA SER A 335 52.91 -31.81 53.12
C SER A 335 52.80 -33.18 52.40
N THR A 336 53.80 -34.08 52.29
CA THR A 336 55.28 -33.99 52.21
C THR A 336 55.79 -35.37 51.69
N THR A 337 57.01 -35.44 51.11
CA THR A 337 57.87 -36.65 50.95
C THR A 337 57.30 -37.99 50.41
N GLY A 338 57.91 -38.51 49.33
CA GLY A 338 58.37 -39.92 49.34
C GLY A 338 58.19 -40.80 48.08
N THR A 339 59.33 -41.27 47.55
CA THR A 339 59.53 -42.66 47.05
C THR A 339 58.84 -43.12 45.73
N ARG A 340 59.66 -43.31 44.69
CA ARG A 340 59.46 -44.24 43.54
C ARG A 340 59.95 -45.67 43.93
N PRO A 341 59.84 -46.77 43.13
CA PRO A 341 59.33 -46.91 41.75
C PRO A 341 58.44 -48.16 41.46
N HIS A 342 57.85 -48.26 40.25
CA HIS A 342 58.19 -49.35 39.30
C HIS A 342 57.69 -49.09 37.86
N LYS A 343 58.21 -49.88 36.89
CA LYS A 343 57.81 -49.86 35.47
C LYS A 343 57.52 -51.28 34.95
N GLN A 344 56.40 -51.45 34.24
CA GLN A 344 56.17 -52.40 33.13
C GLN A 344 54.87 -51.92 32.41
N LYS A 345 54.76 -51.72 31.08
CA LYS A 345 55.02 -52.60 29.90
C LYS A 345 54.17 -53.87 29.96
N ARG A 346 53.32 -54.23 28.98
CA ARG A 346 53.14 -53.85 27.54
C ARG A 346 51.62 -54.02 27.17
N LYS A 347 51.00 -53.15 26.34
CA LYS A 347 50.66 -53.30 24.88
C LYS A 347 49.75 -54.50 24.50
N PRO A 348 48.96 -54.45 23.38
CA PRO A 348 48.47 -53.30 22.58
C PRO A 348 47.01 -53.40 22.04
N GLN A 349 46.50 -52.32 21.39
CA GLN A 349 45.48 -52.31 20.30
C GLN A 349 44.04 -52.84 20.62
N MET A 350 42.93 -52.37 20.04
CA MET A 350 42.50 -51.18 19.24
C MET A 350 40.94 -51.07 19.43
N VAL A 351 40.07 -50.20 18.89
CA VAL A 351 39.99 -49.30 17.72
C VAL A 351 39.33 -47.94 18.13
N LYS A 352 39.18 -47.03 17.15
CA LYS A 352 38.57 -45.69 17.17
C LYS A 352 37.18 -45.55 17.82
N ALA A 353 36.96 -44.40 18.45
CA ALA A 353 35.84 -43.49 18.17
C ALA A 353 36.40 -42.05 18.04
N VAL A 354 35.69 -41.12 17.39
CA VAL A 354 36.17 -39.75 17.08
C VAL A 354 35.33 -38.71 17.84
N GLN A 355 35.97 -37.64 18.33
CA GLN A 355 35.29 -36.51 19.00
C GLN A 355 34.88 -35.41 18.01
N PRO A 356 33.82 -34.63 18.30
CA PRO A 356 33.46 -33.42 17.59
C PRO A 356 34.28 -32.21 18.07
N GLN A 357 34.33 -31.14 17.27
CA GLN A 357 34.64 -29.77 17.71
C GLN A 357 33.69 -28.76 17.05
N GLU A 358 33.61 -27.58 17.64
CA GLU A 358 32.50 -26.63 17.48
C GLU A 358 32.64 -25.64 16.31
N MET A 359 31.51 -25.01 15.98
CA MET A 359 31.42 -23.86 15.09
C MET A 359 32.21 -22.65 15.61
N SER A 360 32.77 -21.88 14.68
CA SER A 360 33.07 -20.45 14.88
C SER A 360 32.30 -19.62 13.86
N GLN A 361 32.00 -18.37 14.20
CA GLN A 361 31.14 -17.49 13.40
C GLN A 361 31.87 -16.96 12.16
N MET A 362 31.14 -16.82 11.04
CA MET A 362 31.61 -16.15 9.83
C MET A 362 30.72 -14.94 9.52
N LYS A 363 31.31 -13.85 9.03
CA LYS A 363 30.58 -12.65 8.58
C LYS A 363 29.86 -12.91 7.24
N PRO A 364 28.79 -12.16 6.92
CA PRO A 364 28.25 -12.15 5.57
C PRO A 364 29.29 -11.60 4.59
N HIS A 365 29.41 -12.23 3.42
CA HIS A 365 30.26 -11.76 2.33
C HIS A 365 29.45 -10.85 1.41
N VAL A 366 30.04 -9.72 1.02
CA VAL A 366 29.60 -8.97 -0.16
C VAL A 366 30.11 -9.70 -1.40
N TYR A 367 29.32 -9.71 -2.48
CA TYR A 367 29.73 -10.16 -3.80
C TYR A 367 30.02 -8.95 -4.69
N ASP A 368 31.26 -8.85 -5.18
CA ASP A 368 31.66 -7.85 -6.16
C ASP A 368 31.15 -8.22 -7.56
N LEU A 369 30.71 -7.22 -8.31
CA LEU A 369 30.38 -7.34 -9.74
C LEU A 369 31.56 -6.83 -10.60
N PRO A 370 31.88 -7.47 -11.75
CA PRO A 370 32.92 -6.98 -12.64
C PRO A 370 32.54 -5.64 -13.29
N VAL A 371 33.50 -4.71 -13.36
CA VAL A 371 33.38 -3.49 -14.17
C VAL A 371 33.98 -3.77 -15.54
N GLU A 372 33.15 -3.71 -16.59
CA GLU A 372 33.59 -3.76 -17.98
C GLU A 372 33.54 -2.34 -18.57
N GLY A 373 34.64 -1.90 -19.18
CA GLY A 373 34.87 -0.50 -19.56
C GLY A 373 34.41 -0.17 -20.98
N ASN A 374 33.85 1.03 -21.17
CA ASN A 374 33.53 1.57 -22.49
C ASN A 374 34.42 2.79 -22.80
N GLU A 375 35.29 2.68 -23.81
CA GLU A 375 35.83 3.83 -24.53
C GLU A 375 34.85 4.22 -25.65
N PRO A 376 34.66 5.53 -25.95
CA PRO A 376 33.77 5.96 -27.02
C PRO A 376 34.46 5.88 -28.40
N PRO A 377 33.81 5.27 -29.43
CA PRO A 377 34.32 5.32 -30.80
C PRO A 377 34.16 6.72 -31.42
N ALA A 378 35.04 7.04 -32.37
CA ALA A 378 35.17 8.38 -32.94
C ALA A 378 34.02 8.81 -33.86
N SER A 379 33.83 10.12 -33.98
CA SER A 379 32.97 10.77 -34.96
C SER A 379 33.38 10.43 -36.40
N PHE A 380 32.43 10.06 -37.25
CA PHE A 380 32.59 10.06 -38.70
C PHE A 380 31.62 11.06 -39.35
N ASP A 381 32.19 11.95 -40.16
CA ASP A 381 31.49 12.98 -40.94
C ASP A 381 31.17 12.44 -42.34
N SER A 382 29.94 12.63 -42.81
CA SER A 382 29.54 12.35 -44.20
C SER A 382 28.19 12.97 -44.59
N ASN A 383 28.19 14.29 -44.80
CA ASN A 383 27.20 14.95 -45.67
C ASN A 383 27.40 14.47 -47.14
N PRO A 384 26.33 14.10 -47.85
CA PRO A 384 26.14 14.74 -49.16
C PRO A 384 24.70 15.18 -49.47
N LYS A 385 24.62 16.24 -50.28
CA LYS A 385 23.39 16.83 -50.83
C LYS A 385 22.66 15.87 -51.79
N ALA A 386 21.33 15.94 -51.76
CA ALA A 386 20.47 16.02 -52.95
C ALA A 386 19.20 16.79 -52.59
#